data_AF-A0A2U1PDL9-F1
#
_entry.id   AF-A0A2U1PDL9-F1
#
_cell.length_a   1.000
_cell.length_b   1.000
_cell.length_c   1.000
_cell.angle_alpha   90.00
_cell.angle_beta   90.00
_cell.angle_gamma   90.00
#
_symmetry.space_group_name_H-M   'P 1'
#
loop_
_entity.id
_entity.type
_entity.pdbx_description
1 polymer ?
#
loop_
_entity_poly.entity_id
_entity_poly.type
_entity_poly.pdbx_seq_one_letter_code
_entity_poly.pdbx_strand_id
1 'polypeptide(L)'
;MTSQFPQLVQKRSKPESPVEPGPTKEHSVDIYEDKDNARKEEIAALGGQTATGTNVFSAFYDRLKEIREYHRRVPSARIIDTTDEYEQLLEEEPVVEFSGEESHGRYLDLHELYNYFINSKFGSKIEYSAYLDVFAHPQLIPRKLKMTSQYKDYLDKMLEYLVSFIIRTEPLQDLDRLFSKSRIQARAAIPSLLQWHL
;
A
#
# COMPACT_ATOMS: atom_id res chain seq x y z
N MET A 1 -9.33 8.31 -67.93
CA MET A 1 -9.90 8.14 -66.58
C MET A 1 -8.73 7.97 -65.62
N THR A 2 -8.30 9.07 -64.99
CA THR A 2 -7.19 9.05 -64.03
C THR A 2 -7.69 9.80 -62.81
N SER A 3 -8.08 9.03 -61.78
CA SER A 3 -8.66 9.55 -60.54
C SER A 3 -7.53 10.01 -59.62
N GLN A 4 -7.44 11.32 -59.40
CA GLN A 4 -6.56 11.94 -58.41
C GLN A 4 -7.26 11.91 -57.04
N PHE A 5 -6.76 11.11 -56.11
CA PHE A 5 -7.14 11.17 -54.69
C PHE A 5 -6.31 12.26 -53.99
N PRO A 6 -6.90 13.16 -53.17
CA PRO A 6 -6.13 14.11 -52.38
C PRO A 6 -5.57 13.45 -51.12
N GLN A 7 -4.28 13.70 -50.84
CA GLN A 7 -3.62 13.23 -49.61
C GLN A 7 -4.07 14.07 -48.41
N LEU A 8 -4.61 13.40 -47.39
CA LEU A 8 -4.87 13.99 -46.07
C LEU A 8 -3.55 14.18 -45.33
N VAL A 9 -3.18 15.44 -45.10
CA VAL A 9 -2.09 15.82 -44.20
C VAL A 9 -2.55 15.56 -42.76
N GLN A 10 -2.09 14.45 -42.16
CA GLN A 10 -2.23 14.21 -40.73
C GLN A 10 -1.43 15.26 -39.96
N LYS A 11 -2.12 16.20 -39.32
CA LYS A 11 -1.51 17.07 -38.31
C LYS A 11 -1.05 16.19 -37.14
N ARG A 12 0.26 15.98 -37.01
CA ARG A 12 0.86 15.36 -35.82
C ARG A 12 0.48 16.21 -34.59
N SER A 13 -0.35 15.66 -33.72
CA SER A 13 -0.54 16.19 -32.36
C SER A 13 0.80 16.13 -31.63
N LYS A 14 1.17 17.21 -30.95
CA LYS A 14 2.30 17.24 -30.02
C LYS A 14 2.09 16.17 -28.93
N PRO A 15 3.16 15.50 -28.46
CA PRO A 15 3.05 14.59 -27.32
C PRO A 15 2.63 15.40 -26.07
N GLU A 16 1.57 14.95 -25.40
CA GLU A 16 1.19 15.40 -24.06
C GLU A 16 2.37 15.21 -23.10
N SER A 17 2.67 16.25 -22.32
CA SER A 17 3.59 16.17 -21.19
C SER A 17 3.06 15.19 -20.15
N PRO A 18 3.93 14.42 -19.45
CA PRO A 18 3.50 13.49 -18.42
C PRO A 18 2.68 14.21 -17.35
N VAL A 19 1.50 13.67 -17.02
CA VAL A 19 0.66 14.14 -15.92
C VAL A 19 1.40 13.80 -14.63
N GLU A 20 1.78 14.82 -13.86
CA GLU A 20 2.45 14.64 -12.57
C GLU A 20 1.47 13.96 -11.58
N PRO A 21 1.93 12.97 -10.80
CA PRO A 21 1.09 12.32 -9.81
C PRO A 21 0.63 13.33 -8.74
N GLY A 22 -0.65 13.25 -8.34
CA GLY A 22 -1.26 14.16 -7.38
C GLY A 22 -0.49 14.29 -6.05
N PRO A 23 -0.74 15.34 -5.26
CA PRO A 23 0.09 15.70 -4.12
C PRO A 23 0.07 14.61 -3.04
N THR A 24 1.19 13.91 -2.88
CA THR A 24 1.42 13.01 -1.75
C THR A 24 1.56 13.81 -0.46
N LYS A 25 1.43 13.15 0.70
CA LYS A 25 1.61 13.82 2.01
C LYS A 25 2.98 14.51 2.12
N GLU A 26 4.00 13.93 1.52
CA GLU A 26 5.37 14.47 1.47
C GLU A 26 5.43 15.75 0.63
N HIS A 27 4.83 15.74 -0.56
CA HIS A 27 4.73 16.92 -1.41
C HIS A 27 3.95 18.06 -0.73
N SER A 28 2.91 17.73 0.04
CA SER A 28 2.19 18.72 0.83
C SER A 28 3.11 19.34 1.89
N VAL A 29 3.87 18.53 2.63
CA VAL A 29 4.83 19.03 3.63
C VAL A 29 5.84 19.99 2.99
N ASP A 30 6.40 19.62 1.83
CA ASP A 30 7.36 20.47 1.12
C ASP A 30 6.78 21.83 0.69
N ILE A 31 5.53 21.87 0.22
CA ILE A 31 4.83 23.14 -0.10
C ILE A 31 4.65 24.00 1.16
N TYR A 32 4.33 23.40 2.30
CA TYR A 32 4.14 24.13 3.56
C TYR A 32 5.45 24.63 4.17
N GLU A 33 6.57 23.95 3.91
CA GLU A 33 7.91 24.37 4.32
C GLU A 33 8.41 25.62 3.57
N ASP A 34 7.79 25.98 2.43
CA ASP A 34 8.05 27.23 1.67
C ASP A 34 9.54 27.42 1.35
N LYS A 35 10.22 26.34 0.91
CA LYS A 35 11.67 26.31 0.67
C LYS A 35 12.13 27.36 -0.36
N ASP A 36 11.28 27.68 -1.32
CA ASP A 36 11.51 28.67 -2.37
C ASP A 36 10.99 30.07 -2.01
N ASN A 37 10.37 30.25 -0.83
CA ASN A 37 9.69 31.48 -0.38
C ASN A 37 8.57 31.97 -1.30
N ALA A 38 8.08 31.14 -2.22
CA ALA A 38 7.06 31.55 -3.18
C ALA A 38 5.75 31.95 -2.47
N ARG A 39 5.40 31.25 -1.39
CA ARG A 39 4.19 31.57 -0.60
C ARG A 39 4.34 32.92 0.10
N LYS A 40 5.52 33.21 0.64
CA LYS A 40 5.81 34.49 1.29
C LYS A 40 5.72 35.66 0.30
N GLU A 41 6.22 35.50 -0.92
CA GLU A 41 6.13 36.50 -1.98
C GLU A 41 4.69 36.73 -2.44
N GLU A 42 3.90 35.66 -2.59
CA GLU A 42 2.48 35.75 -2.93
C GLU A 42 1.68 36.48 -1.85
N ILE A 43 1.92 36.16 -0.57
CA ILE A 43 1.28 36.86 0.57
C ILE A 43 1.62 38.35 0.57
N ALA A 44 2.86 38.71 0.27
CA ALA A 44 3.28 40.12 0.19
C ALA A 44 2.61 40.86 -0.97
N ALA A 45 2.49 40.22 -2.15
CA ALA A 45 1.80 40.77 -3.31
C ALA A 45 0.30 40.96 -3.05
N LEU A 46 -0.34 40.01 -2.34
CA LEU A 46 -1.74 40.08 -1.95
C LEU A 46 -1.99 41.04 -0.78
N GLY A 47 -0.99 41.25 0.08
CA GLY A 47 -1.05 42.16 1.24
C GLY A 47 -1.17 43.64 0.87
N GLY A 48 -1.04 43.99 -0.43
CA GLY A 48 -1.39 45.31 -0.95
C GLY A 48 -0.58 46.46 -0.37
N GLN A 49 0.62 46.21 0.17
CA GLN A 49 1.52 47.26 0.65
C GLN A 49 2.09 48.04 -0.54
N THR A 50 1.63 49.28 -0.69
CA THR A 50 2.26 50.28 -1.56
C THR A 50 2.77 51.44 -0.73
N ALA A 51 3.69 52.25 -1.27
CA ALA A 51 4.33 53.37 -0.56
C ALA A 51 3.35 54.42 0.00
N THR A 52 2.07 54.38 -0.38
CA THR A 52 1.02 55.34 -0.01
C THR A 52 -0.16 54.72 0.76
N GLY A 53 -0.10 53.43 1.13
CA GLY A 53 -1.13 52.77 1.95
C GLY A 53 -1.45 51.33 1.50
N THR A 54 -2.37 50.70 2.23
CA THR A 54 -2.78 49.30 2.03
C THR A 54 -3.99 49.21 1.10
N ASN A 55 -3.80 48.80 -0.15
CA ASN A 55 -4.90 48.60 -1.11
C ASN A 55 -5.04 47.11 -1.49
N VAL A 56 -5.45 46.31 -0.50
CA VAL A 56 -5.64 44.85 -0.61
C VAL A 56 -6.75 44.49 -1.58
N PHE A 57 -7.80 45.32 -1.62
CA PHE A 57 -9.01 45.01 -2.38
C PHE A 57 -8.78 45.09 -3.90
N SER A 58 -7.94 46.00 -4.40
CA SER A 58 -7.69 46.10 -5.85
C SER A 58 -6.99 44.85 -6.39
N ALA A 59 -5.94 44.37 -5.71
CA ALA A 59 -5.20 43.17 -6.10
C ALA A 59 -6.11 41.92 -6.12
N PHE A 60 -7.00 41.80 -5.13
CA PHE A 60 -8.01 40.74 -5.08
C PHE A 60 -8.97 40.79 -6.28
N TYR A 61 -9.51 41.97 -6.61
CA TYR A 61 -10.44 42.11 -7.71
C TYR A 61 -9.79 41.92 -9.09
N ASP A 62 -8.53 42.33 -9.26
CA ASP A 62 -7.77 42.09 -10.47
C ASP A 62 -7.53 40.59 -10.69
N ARG A 63 -7.16 39.85 -9.63
CA ARG A 63 -7.00 38.39 -9.71
C ARG A 63 -8.31 37.67 -9.96
N LEU A 64 -9.40 38.09 -9.32
CA LEU A 64 -10.74 37.54 -9.56
C LEU A 64 -11.19 37.78 -11.01
N LYS A 65 -10.90 38.95 -11.57
CA LYS A 65 -11.21 39.29 -12.96
C LYS A 65 -10.42 38.40 -13.93
N GLU A 66 -9.14 38.17 -13.65
CA GLU A 66 -8.28 37.26 -14.41
C GLU A 66 -8.82 35.83 -14.43
N ILE A 67 -9.18 35.29 -13.25
CA ILE A 67 -9.76 33.94 -13.12
C ILE A 67 -11.07 33.82 -13.91
N ARG A 68 -11.98 34.80 -13.77
CA ARG A 68 -13.25 34.80 -14.50
C ARG A 68 -13.05 34.87 -16.01
N GLU A 69 -12.11 35.69 -16.49
CA GLU A 69 -11.81 35.81 -17.90
C GLU A 69 -11.16 34.53 -18.45
N TYR A 70 -10.31 33.87 -17.67
CA TYR A 70 -9.74 32.56 -18.01
C TYR A 70 -10.83 31.51 -18.21
N HIS A 71 -11.75 31.34 -17.25
CA HIS A 71 -12.86 30.38 -17.38
C HIS A 71 -13.84 30.75 -18.51
N ARG A 72 -13.97 32.03 -18.86
CA ARG A 72 -14.76 32.47 -20.02
C ARG A 72 -14.09 32.13 -21.34
N ARG A 73 -12.76 32.25 -21.44
CA ARG A 73 -11.98 31.96 -22.65
C ARG A 73 -11.67 30.49 -22.86
N VAL A 74 -11.65 29.72 -21.77
CA VAL A 74 -11.43 28.27 -21.80
C VAL A 74 -12.62 27.56 -21.15
N PRO A 75 -13.82 27.56 -21.78
CA PRO A 75 -15.01 26.88 -21.23
C PRO A 75 -14.83 25.37 -21.14
N SER A 76 -13.91 24.81 -21.93
CA SER A 76 -13.55 23.39 -21.97
C SER A 76 -12.33 23.06 -21.11
N ALA A 77 -11.90 23.97 -20.21
CA ALA A 77 -10.91 23.62 -19.21
C ALA A 77 -11.51 22.45 -18.44
N ARG A 78 -10.99 21.24 -18.67
CA ARG A 78 -11.40 20.05 -17.94
C ARG A 78 -11.14 20.38 -16.48
N ILE A 79 -12.22 20.62 -15.73
CA ILE A 79 -12.18 20.36 -14.31
C ILE A 79 -11.92 18.86 -14.29
N ILE A 80 -10.69 18.48 -13.96
CA ILE A 80 -10.37 17.09 -13.67
C ILE A 80 -11.27 16.79 -12.49
N ASP A 81 -12.39 16.11 -12.76
CA ASP A 81 -13.19 15.59 -11.67
C ASP A 81 -12.31 14.54 -11.03
N THR A 82 -11.76 14.88 -9.87
CA THR A 82 -10.89 13.96 -9.13
C THR A 82 -11.60 12.63 -8.89
N THR A 83 -12.94 12.64 -8.91
CA THR A 83 -13.79 11.45 -8.84
C THR A 83 -13.51 10.47 -9.98
N ASP A 84 -13.35 10.92 -11.23
CA ASP A 84 -13.09 10.04 -12.38
C ASP A 84 -11.72 9.32 -12.24
N GLU A 85 -10.72 9.99 -11.66
CA GLU A 85 -9.41 9.40 -11.38
C GLU A 85 -9.47 8.37 -10.23
N TYR A 86 -10.27 8.64 -9.19
CA TYR A 86 -10.51 7.68 -8.12
C TYR A 86 -11.31 6.47 -8.58
N GLU A 87 -12.30 6.66 -9.46
CA GLU A 87 -13.10 5.56 -10.02
C GLU A 87 -12.24 4.60 -10.85
N GLN A 88 -11.33 5.12 -11.69
CA GLN A 88 -10.40 4.28 -12.45
C GLN A 88 -9.43 3.49 -11.56
N LEU A 89 -9.00 4.05 -10.42
CA LEU A 89 -8.18 3.34 -9.44
C LEU A 89 -8.94 2.22 -8.70
N LEU A 90 -10.26 2.31 -8.62
CA LEU A 90 -11.12 1.30 -7.99
C LEU A 90 -11.47 0.14 -8.94
N GLU A 91 -11.33 0.33 -10.25
CA GLU A 91 -11.58 -0.72 -11.25
C GLU A 91 -10.50 -1.82 -11.24
N GLU A 92 -9.30 -1.51 -10.73
CA GLU A 92 -8.21 -2.47 -10.61
C GLU A 92 -8.36 -3.29 -9.31
N GLU A 93 -9.28 -4.26 -9.30
CA GLU A 93 -9.39 -5.20 -8.18
C GLU A 93 -8.10 -6.04 -8.09
N PRO A 94 -7.37 -6.00 -6.95
CA PRO A 94 -6.20 -6.83 -6.78
C PRO A 94 -6.63 -8.30 -6.80
N VAL A 95 -6.10 -9.08 -7.76
CA VAL A 95 -6.33 -10.52 -7.83
C VAL A 95 -5.64 -11.18 -6.65
N VAL A 96 -6.40 -11.43 -5.59
CA VAL A 96 -5.92 -12.23 -4.45
C VAL A 96 -6.16 -13.69 -4.77
N GLU A 97 -5.08 -14.39 -5.13
CA GLU A 97 -5.15 -15.82 -5.45
C GLU A 97 -5.31 -16.65 -4.17
N PHE A 98 -6.43 -17.36 -4.06
CA PHE A 98 -6.64 -18.43 -3.09
C PHE A 98 -6.70 -19.77 -3.81
N SER A 99 -6.20 -20.83 -3.16
CA SER A 99 -6.43 -22.17 -3.68
C SER A 99 -7.92 -22.55 -3.57
N GLY A 100 -8.35 -23.55 -4.34
CA GLY A 100 -9.72 -24.04 -4.28
C GLY A 100 -10.07 -24.59 -2.89
N GLU A 101 -9.08 -25.20 -2.24
CA GLU A 101 -9.10 -25.78 -0.91
C GLU A 101 -9.27 -24.71 0.18
N GLU A 102 -8.65 -23.54 0.00
CA GLU A 102 -8.78 -22.39 0.92
C GLU A 102 -10.16 -21.72 0.84
N SER A 103 -10.86 -21.88 -0.29
CA SER A 103 -12.22 -21.38 -0.52
C SER A 103 -12.37 -19.87 -0.21
N HIS A 104 -11.49 -19.06 -0.81
CA HIS A 104 -11.41 -17.60 -0.62
C HIS A 104 -11.20 -17.20 0.85
N GLY A 105 -10.28 -17.87 1.53
CA GLY A 105 -9.91 -17.54 2.91
C GLY A 105 -10.81 -18.15 3.99
N ARG A 106 -11.73 -19.05 3.64
CA ARG A 106 -12.60 -19.72 4.63
C ARG A 106 -11.89 -20.85 5.37
N TYR A 107 -10.93 -21.51 4.72
CA TYR A 107 -10.21 -22.64 5.29
C TYR A 107 -8.70 -22.46 5.08
N LEU A 108 -7.92 -23.05 5.99
CA LEU A 108 -6.48 -23.18 5.86
C LEU A 108 -6.16 -24.53 5.19
N ASP A 109 -5.38 -24.50 4.13
CA ASP A 109 -4.82 -25.71 3.54
C ASP A 109 -3.50 -26.07 4.25
N LEU A 110 -3.57 -27.03 5.18
CA LEU A 110 -2.41 -27.53 5.90
C LEU A 110 -1.86 -28.82 5.30
N HIS A 111 -2.34 -29.25 4.13
CA HIS A 111 -1.96 -30.53 3.54
C HIS A 111 -0.49 -30.55 3.11
N GLU A 112 0.03 -29.44 2.60
CA GLU A 112 1.46 -29.31 2.29
C GLU A 112 2.34 -29.43 3.53
N LEU A 113 1.95 -28.77 4.63
CA LEU A 113 2.66 -28.84 5.90
C LEU A 113 2.60 -30.24 6.51
N TYR A 114 1.46 -30.92 6.40
CA TYR A 114 1.31 -32.33 6.78
C TYR A 114 2.27 -33.23 5.98
N ASN A 115 2.33 -33.06 4.66
CA ASN A 115 3.22 -33.85 3.81
C ASN A 115 4.70 -33.60 4.16
N TYR A 116 5.07 -32.36 4.51
CA TYR A 116 6.40 -32.08 5.02
C TYR A 116 6.65 -32.78 6.36
N PHE A 117 5.68 -32.71 7.29
CA PHE A 117 5.77 -33.30 8.61
C PHE A 117 6.01 -34.81 8.55
N ILE A 118 5.19 -35.58 7.82
CA ILE A 118 5.33 -37.04 7.73
C ILE A 118 6.63 -37.50 7.07
N ASN A 119 7.20 -36.68 6.20
CA ASN A 119 8.46 -36.95 5.50
C ASN A 119 9.70 -36.45 6.28
N SER A 120 9.49 -35.78 7.43
CA SER A 120 10.56 -35.23 8.24
C SER A 120 11.06 -36.21 9.31
N LYS A 121 12.28 -36.00 9.81
CA LYS A 121 12.84 -36.79 10.92
C LYS A 121 12.23 -36.47 12.28
N PHE A 122 11.63 -35.30 12.43
CA PHE A 122 10.98 -34.88 13.66
C PHE A 122 9.50 -35.22 13.71
N GLY A 123 8.89 -35.48 12.56
CA GLY A 123 7.51 -35.86 12.44
C GLY A 123 7.27 -37.32 12.75
N SER A 124 6.03 -37.74 12.55
CA SER A 124 5.57 -39.10 12.81
C SER A 124 4.61 -39.52 11.71
N LYS A 125 4.59 -40.82 11.40
CA LYS A 125 3.65 -41.40 10.43
C LYS A 125 2.28 -41.52 11.10
N ILE A 126 1.54 -40.43 11.07
CA ILE A 126 0.19 -40.29 11.62
C ILE A 126 -0.76 -39.86 10.52
N GLU A 127 -2.05 -40.11 10.70
CA GLU A 127 -3.11 -39.63 9.81
C GLU A 127 -3.25 -38.11 9.87
N TYR A 128 -3.82 -37.50 8.83
CA TYR A 128 -4.00 -36.05 8.73
C TYR A 128 -4.80 -35.47 9.91
N SER A 129 -5.88 -36.13 10.33
CA SER A 129 -6.69 -35.69 11.48
C SER A 129 -5.88 -35.62 12.77
N ALA A 130 -5.07 -36.63 13.06
CA ALA A 130 -4.18 -36.65 14.22
C ALA A 130 -3.07 -35.59 14.11
N TYR A 131 -2.63 -35.26 12.89
CA TYR A 131 -1.69 -34.16 12.68
C TYR A 131 -2.27 -32.80 13.08
N LEU A 132 -3.56 -32.54 12.84
CA LEU A 132 -4.20 -31.28 13.26
C LEU A 132 -4.14 -31.09 14.78
N ASP A 133 -4.29 -32.16 15.55
CA ASP A 133 -4.15 -32.14 17.01
C ASP A 133 -2.70 -31.81 17.42
N VAL A 134 -1.70 -32.36 16.72
CA VAL A 134 -0.27 -32.09 16.99
C VAL A 134 0.10 -30.66 16.58
N PHE A 135 -0.39 -30.19 15.44
CA PHE A 135 -0.15 -28.86 14.91
C PHE A 135 -0.58 -27.77 15.89
N ALA A 136 -1.74 -27.95 16.56
CA ALA A 136 -2.23 -27.05 17.59
C ALA A 136 -1.39 -27.04 18.88
N HIS A 137 -0.54 -28.06 19.10
CA HIS A 137 0.20 -28.26 20.35
C HIS A 137 1.71 -28.46 20.09
N PRO A 138 2.45 -27.41 19.68
CA PRO A 138 3.87 -27.52 19.38
C PRO A 138 4.72 -28.01 20.55
N GLN A 139 4.25 -27.87 21.79
CA GLN A 139 4.87 -28.40 23.02
C GLN A 139 5.06 -29.92 23.00
N LEU A 140 4.24 -30.67 22.26
CA LEU A 140 4.34 -32.13 22.17
C LEU A 140 5.62 -32.60 21.47
N ILE A 141 6.20 -31.74 20.62
CA ILE A 141 7.43 -32.08 19.89
C ILE A 141 8.64 -31.98 20.84
N PRO A 142 9.45 -33.06 20.99
CA PRO A 142 10.63 -33.07 21.85
C PRO A 142 11.60 -31.93 21.55
N ARG A 143 12.13 -31.29 22.60
CA ARG A 143 13.07 -30.15 22.48
C ARG A 143 14.28 -30.44 21.60
N LYS A 144 14.81 -31.67 21.64
CA LYS A 144 15.95 -32.09 20.82
C LYS A 144 15.67 -31.95 19.32
N LEU A 145 14.44 -32.28 18.91
CA LEU A 145 14.00 -32.20 17.52
C LEU A 145 13.73 -30.76 17.08
N LYS A 146 13.24 -29.92 18.00
CA LYS A 146 13.03 -28.48 17.75
C LYS A 146 14.30 -27.70 17.41
N MET A 147 15.45 -28.20 17.84
CA MET A 147 16.74 -27.55 17.57
C MET A 147 17.34 -27.96 16.22
N THR A 148 16.73 -28.91 15.52
CA THR A 148 17.22 -29.37 14.20
C THR A 148 16.93 -28.35 13.11
N SER A 149 17.77 -28.30 12.07
CA SER A 149 17.54 -27.43 10.90
C SER A 149 16.20 -27.75 10.22
N GLN A 150 15.90 -29.04 10.06
CA GLN A 150 14.68 -29.48 9.38
C GLN A 150 13.40 -29.00 10.07
N TYR A 151 13.40 -28.91 11.41
CA TYR A 151 12.26 -28.35 12.14
C TYR A 151 12.15 -26.83 11.97
N LYS A 152 13.28 -26.12 11.89
CA LYS A 152 13.27 -24.68 11.59
C LYS A 152 12.72 -24.42 10.19
N ASP A 153 13.19 -25.17 9.18
CA ASP A 153 12.69 -25.05 7.81
C ASP A 153 11.18 -25.30 7.72
N TYR A 154 10.67 -26.27 8.49
CA TYR A 154 9.24 -26.53 8.62
C TYR A 154 8.48 -25.35 9.25
N LEU A 155 9.03 -24.77 10.32
CA LEU A 155 8.41 -23.61 10.97
C LEU A 155 8.44 -22.37 10.08
N ASP A 156 9.52 -22.16 9.33
CA ASP A 156 9.64 -21.05 8.40
C ASP A 156 8.58 -21.18 7.29
N LYS A 157 8.41 -22.38 6.72
CA LYS A 157 7.34 -22.67 5.75
C LYS A 157 5.94 -22.47 6.33
N MET A 158 5.71 -22.93 7.56
CA MET A 158 4.44 -22.74 8.25
C MET A 158 4.15 -21.26 8.45
N LEU A 159 5.13 -20.50 8.95
CA LEU A 159 4.99 -19.07 9.20
C LEU A 159 4.73 -18.32 7.90
N GLU A 160 5.52 -18.60 6.86
CA GLU A 160 5.37 -18.02 5.53
C GLU A 160 3.96 -18.22 4.98
N TYR A 161 3.43 -19.45 5.05
CA TYR A 161 2.08 -19.77 4.62
C TYR A 161 1.02 -19.01 5.43
N LEU A 162 1.09 -19.06 6.76
CA LEU A 162 0.10 -18.42 7.63
C LEU A 162 0.11 -16.89 7.48
N VAL A 163 1.29 -16.28 7.35
CA VAL A 163 1.41 -14.84 7.14
C VAL A 163 0.86 -14.44 5.77
N SER A 164 1.22 -15.18 4.71
CA SER A 164 0.64 -14.97 3.38
C SER A 164 -0.88 -15.09 3.39
N PHE A 165 -1.43 -16.11 4.08
CA PHE A 165 -2.86 -16.31 4.21
C PHE A 165 -3.54 -15.10 4.88
N ILE A 166 -3.01 -14.61 6.01
CA ILE A 166 -3.57 -13.44 6.70
C ILE A 166 -3.52 -12.19 5.82
N ILE A 167 -2.41 -11.94 5.11
CA ILE A 167 -2.29 -10.81 4.18
C ILE A 167 -3.37 -10.87 3.11
N ARG A 168 -3.59 -12.06 2.53
CA ARG A 168 -4.58 -12.30 1.49
C ARG A 168 -6.00 -12.13 2.01
N THR A 169 -6.30 -12.59 3.23
CA THR A 169 -7.66 -12.50 3.80
C THR A 169 -8.00 -11.12 4.38
N GLU A 170 -7.01 -10.41 4.93
CA GLU A 170 -7.19 -9.13 5.62
C GLU A 170 -6.13 -8.10 5.18
N PRO A 171 -6.15 -7.63 3.93
CA PRO A 171 -5.09 -6.77 3.37
C PRO A 171 -4.94 -5.41 4.06
N LEU A 172 -5.99 -4.93 4.73
CA LEU A 172 -5.98 -3.67 5.49
C LEU A 172 -5.43 -3.83 6.91
N GLN A 173 -5.06 -5.05 7.31
CA GLN A 173 -4.55 -5.31 8.64
C GLN A 173 -3.09 -4.85 8.77
N ASP A 174 -2.81 -4.02 9.77
CA ASP A 174 -1.46 -3.57 10.11
C ASP A 174 -0.69 -4.71 10.80
N LEU A 175 -0.07 -5.54 9.98
CA LEU A 175 0.74 -6.67 10.42
C LEU A 175 1.98 -6.23 11.20
N ASP A 176 2.58 -5.09 10.86
CA ASP A 176 3.74 -4.58 11.56
C ASP A 176 3.41 -4.25 13.01
N ARG A 177 2.24 -3.65 13.26
CA ARG A 177 1.75 -3.43 14.61
C ARG A 177 1.45 -4.72 15.35
N LEU A 178 0.88 -5.73 14.69
CA LEU A 178 0.61 -7.04 15.29
C LEU A 178 1.92 -7.76 15.67
N PHE A 179 2.89 -7.83 14.75
CA PHE A 179 4.19 -8.46 15.01
C PHE A 179 5.06 -7.66 15.99
N SER A 180 4.92 -6.34 16.04
CA SER A 180 5.62 -5.52 17.03
C SER A 180 5.15 -5.85 18.44
N LYS A 181 3.83 -5.99 18.65
CA LYS A 181 3.28 -6.43 19.93
C LYS A 181 3.78 -7.82 20.33
N SER A 182 3.74 -8.78 19.41
CA SER A 182 4.17 -10.15 19.70
C SER A 182 5.68 -10.24 19.98
N ARG A 183 6.51 -9.52 19.22
CA ARG A 183 7.96 -9.42 19.48
C ARG A 183 8.28 -8.82 20.84
N ILE A 184 7.56 -7.77 21.25
CA ILE A 184 7.73 -7.16 22.58
C ILE A 184 7.37 -8.15 23.68
N GLN A 185 6.25 -8.86 23.55
CA GLN A 185 5.82 -9.88 24.53
C GLN A 185 6.81 -11.05 24.63
N ALA A 186 7.25 -11.60 23.49
CA ALA A 186 8.25 -12.66 23.46
C ALA A 186 9.56 -12.22 24.14
N ARG A 187 10.02 -11.01 23.84
CA ARG A 187 11.24 -10.43 24.38
C ARG A 187 11.13 -10.10 25.87
N ALA A 188 9.94 -9.81 26.39
CA ALA A 188 9.69 -9.65 27.82
C ALA A 188 9.59 -10.99 28.57
N ALA A 189 9.05 -12.04 27.92
CA ALA A 189 8.88 -13.36 28.52
C ALA A 189 10.19 -14.17 28.61
N ILE A 190 11.07 -14.08 27.61
CA ILE A 190 12.32 -14.87 27.55
C ILE A 190 13.26 -14.62 28.75
N PRO A 191 13.50 -13.36 29.19
CA PRO A 191 14.33 -13.10 30.37
C PRO A 191 13.69 -13.58 31.68
N SER A 192 12.36 -13.47 31.81
CA SER A 192 11.65 -13.87 33.04
C SER A 192 11.79 -15.36 33.35
N LEU A 193 11.81 -16.22 32.31
CA LEU A 193 12.01 -17.67 32.45
C LEU A 193 13.43 -18.06 32.88
N LEU A 194 14.43 -17.23 32.58
CA LEU A 194 15.81 -17.44 33.04
C LEU A 194 16.01 -17.06 34.51
N GLN A 195 15.12 -16.26 35.08
CA GLN A 195 15.21 -15.80 36.47
C GLN A 195 14.59 -16.78 37.49
N TRP A 196 13.79 -17.75 37.04
CA TRP A 196 13.19 -18.80 37.89
C TRP A 196 14.02 -20.09 37.97
N HIS A 197 15.22 -20.12 37.39
CA HIS A 197 16.13 -21.28 37.39
C HIS A 197 17.53 -20.95 37.97
N LEU A 198 17.63 -19.86 38.72
CA LEU A 198 18.73 -19.53 39.65
C LEU A 198 18.16 -19.45 41.07
#